data_AF-A0A2M8PH46-F1
#
_entry.id   AF-A0A2M8PH46-F1
#
_cell.length_a   1.000
_cell.length_b   1.000
_cell.length_c   1.000
_cell.angle_alpha   90.00
_cell.angle_beta   90.00
_cell.angle_gamma   90.00
#
_symmetry.space_group_name_H-M   'P 1'
#
loop_
_entity.id
_entity.type
_entity.pdbx_description
1 polymer ?
#
loop_
_entity_poly.entity_id
_entity_poly.type
_entity_poly.pdbx_seq_one_letter_code
_entity_poly.pdbx_strand_id
1 'polypeptide(L)'
;MSGIDVQMDYELVDQMIKIFDNGAQQLQETMQAMQAVAQKMRGGALLGLGGDDFAEALEKILAPRIQKLIDKFKELAGDVKFAKDAIQRGDMTARGRFL
;
A
#
# COMPACT_ATOMS: atom_id res chain seq x y z
N MET A 1 8.69 -32.79 -9.95
CA MET A 1 7.76 -31.82 -9.33
C MET A 1 6.55 -31.73 -10.24
N SER A 2 5.34 -31.95 -9.73
CA SER A 2 4.13 -31.58 -10.47
C SER A 2 4.12 -30.05 -10.61
N GLY A 3 3.91 -29.54 -11.81
CA GLY A 3 3.64 -28.12 -11.98
C GLY A 3 2.39 -27.76 -11.20
N ILE A 4 2.44 -26.69 -10.41
CA ILE A 4 1.20 -26.04 -10.00
C ILE A 4 0.66 -25.40 -11.28
N ASP A 5 -0.55 -25.79 -11.70
CA ASP A 5 -1.20 -25.22 -12.88
C ASP A 5 -1.74 -23.83 -12.52
N VAL A 6 -0.82 -22.86 -12.41
CA VAL A 6 -1.13 -21.48 -11.98
C VAL A 6 -1.72 -20.72 -13.16
N GLN A 7 -3.00 -20.96 -13.42
CA GLN A 7 -3.81 -20.11 -14.28
C GLN A 7 -3.99 -18.74 -13.61
N MET A 8 -3.05 -17.84 -13.89
CA MET A 8 -3.10 -16.44 -13.47
C MET A 8 -3.95 -15.62 -14.44
N ASP A 9 -5.03 -15.03 -13.95
CA ASP A 9 -5.69 -13.94 -14.65
C ASP A 9 -4.79 -12.70 -14.59
N TYR A 10 -4.08 -12.45 -15.70
CA TYR A 10 -3.13 -11.34 -15.82
C TYR A 10 -3.82 -9.96 -15.78
N GLU A 11 -5.11 -9.85 -16.13
CA GLU A 11 -5.83 -8.59 -16.06
C GLU A 11 -6.26 -8.30 -14.63
N LEU A 12 -6.88 -9.27 -13.95
CA LEU A 12 -7.24 -9.16 -12.53
C LEU A 12 -6.02 -8.81 -11.67
N VAL A 13 -4.86 -9.40 -11.98
CA VAL A 13 -3.58 -9.09 -11.32
C VAL A 13 -3.12 -7.65 -11.58
N ASP A 14 -3.22 -7.14 -12.81
CA ASP A 14 -2.92 -5.72 -13.08
C ASP A 14 -3.93 -4.76 -12.45
N GLN A 15 -5.18 -5.18 -12.26
CA GLN A 15 -6.18 -4.44 -11.49
C GLN A 15 -5.82 -4.43 -9.99
N MET A 16 -5.40 -5.56 -9.41
CA MET A 16 -4.97 -5.66 -8.01
C MET A 16 -3.77 -4.76 -7.71
N ILE A 17 -2.73 -4.76 -8.57
CA ILE A 17 -1.57 -3.87 -8.42
C ILE A 17 -2.02 -2.40 -8.37
N LYS A 18 -2.86 -1.96 -9.32
CA LYS A 18 -3.42 -0.60 -9.35
C LYS A 18 -4.25 -0.26 -8.11
N ILE A 19 -5.01 -1.21 -7.56
CA ILE A 19 -5.79 -1.01 -6.33
C ILE A 19 -4.85 -0.76 -5.14
N PHE A 20 -3.76 -1.50 -5.02
CA PHE A 20 -2.77 -1.29 -3.96
C PHE A 20 -2.00 0.03 -4.14
N ASP A 21 -1.54 0.37 -5.34
CA ASP A 21 -0.85 1.65 -5.59
C ASP A 21 -1.77 2.86 -5.31
N ASN A 22 -3.02 2.83 -5.81
CA ASN A 22 -4.00 3.88 -5.57
C ASN A 22 -4.37 4.00 -4.08
N GLY A 23 -4.54 2.87 -3.38
CA GLY A 23 -4.81 2.85 -1.95
C GLY A 23 -3.65 3.41 -1.12
N ALA A 24 -2.41 3.11 -1.50
CA ALA A 24 -1.22 3.68 -0.88
C ALA A 24 -1.16 5.22 -1.07
N GLN A 25 -1.56 5.74 -2.24
CA GLN A 25 -1.67 7.17 -2.48
C GLN A 25 -2.76 7.82 -1.61
N GLN A 26 -3.98 7.27 -1.59
CA GLN A 26 -5.10 7.80 -0.78
C GLN A 26 -4.79 7.83 0.73
N LEU A 27 -4.07 6.83 1.23
CA LEU A 27 -3.57 6.81 2.61
C LEU A 27 -2.49 7.89 2.85
N GLN A 28 -1.63 8.17 1.87
CA GLN A 28 -0.61 9.22 1.96
C GLN A 28 -1.24 10.63 1.92
N GLU A 29 -2.27 10.84 1.11
CA GLU A 29 -3.10 12.06 1.11
C GLU A 29 -3.85 12.22 2.46
N THR A 30 -4.42 11.13 2.99
CA THR A 30 -5.05 11.11 4.32
C THR A 30 -4.06 11.51 5.41
N MET A 31 -2.83 10.98 5.38
CA MET A 31 -1.78 11.32 6.36
C MET A 31 -1.43 12.83 6.32
N GLN A 32 -1.31 13.41 5.12
CA GLN A 32 -1.07 14.86 4.96
C GLN A 32 -2.23 15.70 5.52
N ALA A 33 -3.48 15.27 5.28
CA ALA A 33 -4.66 15.94 5.84
C ALA A 33 -4.67 15.90 7.38
N MET A 34 -4.33 14.75 8.00
CA MET A 34 -4.24 14.64 9.46
C MET A 34 -3.10 15.49 10.04
N GLN A 35 -1.95 15.58 9.37
CA GLN A 35 -0.85 16.47 9.77
C GLN A 35 -1.28 17.95 9.71
N ALA A 36 -2.00 18.37 8.67
CA ALA A 36 -2.54 19.73 8.56
C ALA A 36 -3.58 20.04 9.66
N VAL A 37 -4.35 19.06 10.11
CA VAL A 37 -5.24 19.19 11.27
C VAL A 37 -4.43 19.32 12.57
N ALA A 38 -3.44 18.46 12.82
CA ALA A 38 -2.59 18.51 14.01
C ALA A 38 -1.81 19.84 14.13
N GLN A 39 -1.38 20.42 13.00
CA GLN A 39 -0.78 21.74 12.95
C GLN A 39 -1.78 22.86 13.30
N LYS A 40 -3.02 22.80 12.79
CA LYS A 40 -4.06 23.80 13.12
C LYS A 40 -4.47 23.79 14.58
N MET A 41 -4.54 22.62 15.23
CA MET A 41 -4.86 22.52 16.66
C MET A 41 -3.80 23.21 17.52
N ARG A 42 -2.52 22.82 17.35
CA ARG A 42 -1.37 23.46 18.02
C ARG A 42 -1.17 24.93 17.64
N GLY A 43 -1.60 25.33 16.43
CA GLY A 43 -1.62 26.71 15.94
C GLY A 43 -2.69 27.61 16.57
N GLY A 44 -3.44 27.12 17.57
CA GLY A 44 -4.36 27.93 18.37
C GLY A 44 -5.85 27.66 18.16
N ALA A 45 -6.24 26.68 17.34
CA ALA A 45 -7.65 26.30 17.20
C ALA A 45 -8.21 25.60 18.45
N LEU A 46 -7.35 24.92 19.22
CA LEU A 46 -7.65 24.35 20.53
C LEU A 46 -6.42 24.52 21.44
N LEU A 47 -6.41 25.60 22.23
CA LEU A 47 -5.32 25.89 23.18
C LEU A 47 -5.52 25.12 24.50
N GLY A 48 -4.51 24.34 24.89
CA GLY A 48 -4.49 23.56 26.13
C GLY A 48 -4.63 22.05 25.91
N LEU A 49 -4.55 21.29 27.01
CA LEU A 49 -4.36 19.82 27.06
C LEU A 49 -5.11 19.04 25.98
N GLY A 50 -6.42 19.23 25.80
CA GLY A 50 -7.19 18.47 24.80
C GLY A 50 -6.80 18.71 23.34
N GLY A 51 -6.21 19.87 23.00
CA GLY A 51 -5.65 20.15 21.68
C GLY A 51 -4.27 19.51 21.49
N ASP A 52 -3.46 19.53 22.54
CA ASP A 52 -2.13 18.90 22.56
C ASP A 52 -2.24 17.37 22.53
N ASP A 53 -3.08 16.77 23.38
CA ASP A 53 -3.39 15.34 23.43
C ASP A 53 -3.92 14.83 22.08
N PHE A 54 -4.78 15.61 21.42
CA PHE A 54 -5.31 15.25 20.11
C PHE A 54 -4.24 15.33 19.02
N ALA A 55 -3.41 16.40 18.99
CA ALA A 55 -2.29 16.49 18.07
C ALA A 55 -1.25 15.38 18.29
N GLU A 56 -0.99 15.02 19.55
CA GLU A 56 -0.14 13.89 19.93
C GLU A 56 -0.73 12.54 19.46
N ALA A 57 -2.02 12.31 19.63
CA ALA A 57 -2.68 11.11 19.12
C ALA A 57 -2.58 11.01 17.58
N LEU A 58 -2.67 12.14 16.86
CA LEU A 58 -2.49 12.17 15.41
C LEU A 58 -1.04 11.84 14.99
N GLU A 59 -0.03 12.54 15.54
CA GLU A 59 1.37 12.38 15.12
C GLU A 59 2.05 11.11 15.67
N LYS A 60 1.76 10.69 16.91
CA LYS A 60 2.43 9.54 17.57
C LYS A 60 1.67 8.22 17.44
N ILE A 61 0.34 8.23 17.28
CA ILE A 61 -0.47 7.00 17.23
C ILE A 61 -1.01 6.74 15.83
N LEU A 62 -1.66 7.73 15.19
CA LEU A 62 -2.34 7.51 13.91
C LEU A 62 -1.38 7.51 12.72
N ALA A 63 -0.55 8.55 12.55
CA ALA A 63 0.35 8.66 11.40
C ALA A 63 1.31 7.45 11.24
N PRO A 64 1.94 6.90 12.30
CA PRO A 64 2.80 5.71 12.17
C PRO A 64 2.03 4.43 11.83
N ARG A 65 0.72 4.37 12.11
CA ARG A 65 -0.16 3.25 11.70
C ARG A 65 -0.58 3.39 10.24
N ILE A 66 -0.88 4.61 9.78
CA ILE A 66 -1.15 4.89 8.37
C ILE A 66 0.10 4.59 7.52
N GLN A 67 1.28 5.01 7.96
CA GLN A 67 2.54 4.71 7.25
C GLN A 67 2.74 3.20 7.08
N LYS A 68 2.59 2.40 8.16
CA LYS A 68 2.67 0.94 8.08
C LYS A 68 1.66 0.32 7.10
N LEU A 69 0.49 0.93 6.93
CA LEU A 69 -0.51 0.47 5.95
C LEU A 69 -0.13 0.86 4.52
N ILE A 70 0.41 2.06 4.29
CA ILE A 70 1.02 2.48 3.01
C ILE A 70 2.14 1.51 2.62
N ASP A 71 3.02 1.18 3.56
CA ASP A 71 4.14 0.28 3.34
C ASP A 71 3.64 -1.13 2.94
N LYS A 72 2.62 -1.65 3.62
CA LYS A 72 2.01 -2.95 3.28
C LYS A 72 1.24 -2.95 1.96
N PHE A 73 0.62 -1.85 1.55
CA PHE A 73 0.01 -1.77 0.22
C PHE A 73 1.10 -1.83 -0.87
N LYS A 74 2.23 -1.12 -0.69
CA LYS A 74 3.38 -1.16 -1.62
C LYS A 74 4.07 -2.53 -1.64
N GLU A 75 4.16 -3.21 -0.50
CA GLU A 75 4.65 -4.59 -0.38
C GLU A 75 3.77 -5.55 -1.22
N LEU A 76 2.45 -5.52 -1.01
CA LEU A 76 1.50 -6.38 -1.74
C LEU A 76 1.49 -6.11 -3.26
N ALA A 77 1.61 -4.85 -3.68
CA ALA A 77 1.78 -4.49 -5.09
C ALA A 77 3.06 -5.11 -5.69
N GLY A 78 4.16 -5.09 -4.93
CA GLY A 78 5.44 -5.70 -5.29
C GLY A 78 5.37 -7.23 -5.39
N ASP A 79 4.78 -7.90 -4.40
CA ASP A 79 4.64 -9.36 -4.35
C ASP A 79 3.77 -9.89 -5.49
N VAL A 80 2.63 -9.25 -5.74
CA VAL A 80 1.70 -9.61 -6.83
C VAL A 80 2.37 -9.43 -8.19
N LYS A 81 3.14 -8.34 -8.37
CA LYS A 81 3.94 -8.13 -9.59
C LYS A 81 5.04 -9.18 -9.75
N PHE A 82 5.78 -9.49 -8.68
CA PHE A 82 6.83 -10.50 -8.71
C PHE A 82 6.29 -11.90 -9.09
N ALA A 83 5.12 -12.27 -8.55
CA ALA A 83 4.43 -13.51 -8.90
C ALA A 83 4.08 -13.55 -10.40
N LYS A 84 3.52 -12.47 -10.96
CA LYS A 84 3.26 -12.32 -12.39
C LYS A 84 4.52 -12.48 -13.23
N ASP A 85 5.57 -11.73 -12.91
CA ASP A 85 6.84 -11.76 -13.63
C ASP A 85 7.50 -13.16 -13.55
N ALA A 86 7.30 -13.90 -12.45
CA ALA A 86 7.78 -15.27 -12.31
C ALA A 86 7.00 -16.27 -13.19
N ILE A 87 5.67 -16.21 -13.20
CA ILE A 87 4.81 -17.13 -13.97
C ILE A 87 5.00 -16.91 -15.47
N GLN A 88 5.01 -15.65 -15.94
CA GLN A 88 5.24 -15.34 -17.36
C GLN A 88 6.59 -15.87 -17.88
N ARG A 89 7.65 -15.80 -17.06
CA ARG A 89 8.95 -16.40 -17.38
C ARG A 89 8.90 -17.93 -17.37
N GLY A 90 8.12 -18.53 -16.47
CA GLY A 90 7.80 -19.95 -16.45
C GLY A 90 7.14 -20.42 -17.76
N ASP A 91 6.06 -19.75 -18.17
CA ASP A 91 5.33 -20.02 -19.41
C ASP A 91 6.24 -19.96 -20.65
N MET A 92 7.03 -18.89 -20.77
CA MET A 92 7.98 -18.74 -21.88
C MET A 92 9.06 -19.85 -21.88
N THR A 93 9.60 -20.18 -20.71
CA THR A 93 10.62 -21.24 -20.55
C THR A 93 10.04 -22.64 -20.82
N ALA A 94 8.77 -22.88 -20.53
CA ALA A 94 8.08 -24.12 -20.84
C ALA A 94 7.81 -24.25 -22.35
N ARG A 95 7.26 -23.20 -22.98
CA ARG A 95 6.98 -23.19 -24.44
C ARG A 95 8.26 -23.40 -25.27
N GLY A 96 9.37 -22.77 -24.88
CA GLY A 96 10.69 -22.93 -25.51
C GLY A 96 11.37 -24.29 -25.30
N ARG A 97 10.68 -25.29 -24.74
CA ARG A 97 11.13 -26.70 -24.65
C ARG A 97 10.29 -27.66 -25.51
N PHE A 98 9.24 -27.16 -26.15
CA PHE A 98 8.33 -27.92 -27.02
C PHE A 98 8.27 -27.33 -28.45
N LEU A 99 9.24 -26.48 -28.77
CA LEU A 99 9.55 -25.88 -30.07
C LEU A 99 11.00 -26.22 -30.44
#